data_AF-A0A397IDS6-F1
#
_entry.id   AF-A0A397IDS6-F1
#
_cell.length_a   1.000
_cell.length_b   1.000
_cell.length_c   1.000
_cell.angle_alpha   90.00
_cell.angle_beta   90.00
_cell.angle_gamma   90.00
#
_symmetry.space_group_name_H-M   'P 1'
#
loop_
_entity.id
_entity.type
_entity.pdbx_description
1 polymer ?
#
loop_
_entity_poly.entity_id
_entity_poly.type
_entity_poly.pdbx_seq_one_letter_code
_entity_poly.pdbx_strand_id
1 'polypeptide(L)'
;MKVKGTDEILGGYNPLEWNNSYDGLLLKIIWMETKDSFIFSLKNGTVQNSILSRVKYIKRAIGNVSKTFQNKYGPQFGDFYLYSEKFDFTLGENYCSIKGNNYEKPIRTSSSPNFPIVNYEVFKIVRKS
;
A
#
# COMPACT_ATOMS: atom_id res chain seq x y z
N MET A 1 -2.15 -0.38 8.04
CA MET A 1 -2.48 -1.81 7.92
C MET A 1 -1.80 -2.57 9.05
N LYS A 2 -2.59 -3.20 9.94
CA LYS A 2 -2.08 -3.96 11.09
C LYS A 2 -1.77 -5.40 10.66
N VAL A 3 -0.53 -5.84 10.82
CA VAL A 3 -0.12 -7.20 10.47
C VAL A 3 -0.66 -8.19 11.50
N LYS A 4 -1.21 -9.32 11.04
CA LYS A 4 -1.77 -10.34 11.92
C LYS A 4 -0.66 -11.05 12.70
N GLY A 5 -0.85 -11.18 14.01
CA GLY A 5 0.09 -11.85 14.91
C GLY A 5 1.32 -11.02 15.29
N THR A 6 1.37 -9.73 14.94
CA THR A 6 2.49 -8.84 15.34
C THR A 6 1.99 -7.47 15.77
N ASP A 7 2.87 -6.68 16.39
CA ASP A 7 2.59 -5.27 16.69
C ASP A 7 2.93 -4.28 15.57
N GLU A 8 3.17 -4.80 14.37
CA GLU A 8 3.62 -4.00 13.25
C GLU A 8 2.47 -3.34 12.50
N ILE A 9 2.66 -2.06 12.19
CA ILE A 9 1.77 -1.28 11.34
C ILE A 9 2.55 -0.89 10.09
N LEU A 10 2.02 -1.27 8.93
CA LEU A 10 2.52 -0.83 7.63
C LEU A 10 1.59 0.23 7.04
N GLY A 11 2.16 1.18 6.32
CA GLY A 11 1.36 2.18 5.64
C GLY A 11 2.15 2.96 4.59
N GLY A 12 1.48 3.94 4.01
CA GLY A 12 2.09 4.85 3.08
C GLY A 12 1.25 6.11 2.91
N TYR A 13 1.90 7.15 2.42
CA TYR A 13 1.30 8.42 2.09
C TYR A 13 1.24 8.58 0.59
N ASN A 14 0.04 8.80 0.06
CA ASN A 14 -0.19 9.15 -1.33
C ASN A 14 -0.52 10.65 -1.41
N PRO A 15 0.33 11.48 -2.04
CA PRO A 15 0.05 12.91 -2.24
C PRO A 15 -0.96 13.19 -3.35
N LEU A 16 -1.29 12.18 -4.17
CA LEU A 16 -2.16 12.31 -5.32
C LEU A 16 -3.60 11.91 -4.96
N GLU A 17 -4.56 12.44 -5.70
CA GLU A 17 -5.93 11.94 -5.64
C GLU A 17 -6.01 10.51 -6.20
N TRP A 18 -6.72 9.63 -5.49
CA TRP A 18 -7.01 8.29 -6.01
C TRP A 18 -8.06 8.40 -7.11
N ASN A 19 -7.64 8.17 -8.35
CA ASN A 19 -8.55 8.11 -9.48
C ASN A 19 -9.11 6.67 -9.61
N ASN A 20 -10.35 6.48 -9.17
CA ASN A 20 -11.06 5.20 -9.29
C ASN A 20 -11.81 5.04 -10.62
N SER A 21 -11.76 6.04 -11.51
CA SER A 21 -12.52 6.03 -12.77
C SER A 21 -11.87 5.18 -13.87
N TYR A 22 -10.62 4.73 -13.66
CA TYR A 22 -9.88 3.96 -14.63
C TYR A 22 -10.58 2.64 -15.01
N ASP A 23 -11.06 2.58 -16.24
CA ASP A 23 -11.68 1.39 -16.84
C ASP A 23 -10.66 0.64 -17.70
N GLY A 24 -9.70 0.01 -17.03
CA GLY A 24 -8.66 -0.78 -17.66
C GLY A 24 -9.14 -2.17 -18.07
N LEU A 25 -9.72 -2.30 -19.27
CA LEU A 25 -10.05 -3.61 -19.86
C LEU A 25 -8.81 -4.45 -20.16
N LEU A 26 -7.65 -3.81 -20.42
CA LEU A 26 -6.41 -4.49 -20.83
C LEU A 26 -5.30 -4.45 -19.77
N LEU A 27 -5.28 -3.47 -18.86
CA LEU A 27 -4.26 -3.35 -17.82
C LEU A 27 -4.91 -3.26 -16.45
N LYS A 28 -4.35 -4.03 -15.51
CA LYS A 28 -4.84 -4.08 -14.12
C LYS A 28 -4.61 -2.78 -13.35
N ILE A 29 -3.50 -2.10 -13.65
CA ILE A 29 -2.99 -0.96 -12.88
C ILE A 29 -2.40 0.06 -13.86
N ILE A 30 -2.74 1.34 -13.68
CA ILE A 30 -1.97 2.47 -14.21
C ILE A 30 -1.05 3.00 -13.12
N TRP A 31 0.21 3.20 -13.46
CA TRP A 31 1.17 3.81 -12.55
C TRP A 31 1.10 5.33 -12.62
N MET A 32 1.11 5.96 -11.46
CA MET A 32 1.11 7.40 -11.28
C MET A 32 2.47 7.84 -10.76
N GLU A 33 2.99 8.91 -11.35
CA GLU A 33 4.30 9.43 -11.00
C GLU A 33 4.21 10.40 -9.81
N THR A 34 5.03 10.18 -8.79
CA THR A 34 5.26 11.18 -7.73
C THR A 34 6.55 10.88 -6.98
N LYS A 35 7.23 11.93 -6.52
CA LYS A 35 8.38 11.84 -5.62
C LYS A 35 8.00 12.01 -4.14
N ASP A 36 6.80 12.54 -3.89
CA ASP A 36 6.38 12.98 -2.55
C ASP A 36 5.65 11.88 -1.77
N SER A 37 5.46 10.71 -2.39
CA SER A 37 5.00 9.50 -1.70
C SER A 37 6.09 8.94 -0.79
N PHE A 38 5.66 8.24 0.26
CA PHE A 38 6.53 7.42 1.09
C PHE A 38 5.75 6.24 1.66
N ILE A 39 6.44 5.17 1.95
CA ILE A 39 5.92 4.02 2.70
C ILE A 39 6.65 3.90 4.03
N PHE A 40 6.00 3.28 5.00
CA PHE A 40 6.56 3.15 6.34
C PHE A 40 6.17 1.82 7.01
N SER A 41 7.01 1.42 7.98
CA SER A 41 6.71 0.39 8.98
C SER A 41 6.94 0.97 10.36
N LEU A 42 5.96 0.79 11.26
CA LEU A 42 6.06 1.13 12.68
C LEU A 42 6.07 -0.18 13.46
N LYS A 43 7.07 -0.36 14.33
CA LYS A 43 7.22 -1.56 15.17
C LYS A 43 7.09 -1.21 16.64
N ASN A 44 6.25 -1.98 17.34
CA ASN A 44 6.03 -1.88 18.78
C ASN A 44 5.67 -0.44 19.24
N GLY A 45 5.03 0.35 18.38
CA GLY A 45 4.66 1.75 18.67
C GLY A 45 5.84 2.72 18.88
N THR A 46 7.09 2.31 18.61
CA THR A 46 8.29 3.15 18.84
C THR A 46 8.88 3.68 17.53
N VAL A 47 9.24 4.97 17.51
CA VAL A 47 9.88 5.60 16.34
C VAL A 47 11.27 5.01 16.06
N GLN A 48 11.99 4.58 17.10
CA GLN A 48 13.37 4.09 16.99
C GLN A 48 13.51 2.85 16.11
N ASN A 49 12.47 2.00 16.05
CA ASN A 49 12.43 0.80 15.22
C ASN A 49 11.58 0.96 13.95
N SER A 50 11.18 2.20 13.65
CA SER A 50 10.35 2.51 12.50
C SER A 50 11.21 2.72 11.25
N ILE A 51 10.66 2.33 10.10
CA ILE A 51 11.28 2.53 8.79
C ILE A 51 10.43 3.54 8.03
N LEU A 52 11.08 4.59 7.53
CA LEU A 52 10.53 5.48 6.51
C LEU A 52 11.30 5.25 5.20
N SER A 53 10.58 5.02 4.11
CA SER A 53 11.14 4.73 2.81
C SER A 53 10.51 5.63 1.76
N ARG A 54 11.33 6.45 1.10
CA ARG A 54 10.86 7.37 0.05
C ARG A 54 10.90 6.70 -1.30
N VAL A 55 10.22 7.31 -2.28
CA VAL A 55 10.20 6.81 -3.66
C VAL A 55 11.60 6.86 -4.26
N LYS A 56 12.06 5.72 -4.79
CA LYS A 56 13.28 5.58 -5.59
C LYS A 56 12.95 5.66 -7.09
N TYR A 57 11.86 5.01 -7.51
CA TYR A 57 11.43 4.97 -8.90
C TYR A 57 10.10 5.70 -9.07
N ILE A 58 10.19 6.99 -9.42
CA ILE A 58 9.05 7.90 -9.47
C ILE A 58 7.91 7.40 -10.36
N LYS A 59 8.23 6.73 -11.47
CA LYS A 59 7.26 6.29 -12.48
C LYS A 59 6.30 5.19 -11.99
N ARG A 60 6.59 4.56 -10.85
CA ARG A 60 5.77 3.48 -10.26
C ARG A 60 5.51 3.71 -8.78
N ALA A 61 5.42 4.96 -8.36
CA ALA A 61 5.21 5.32 -6.96
C ALA A 61 3.85 4.83 -6.45
N ILE A 62 2.77 5.14 -7.18
CA ILE A 62 1.38 4.85 -6.82
C ILE A 62 0.71 4.11 -7.98
N GLY A 63 -0.10 3.10 -7.68
CA GLY A 63 -0.91 2.39 -8.67
C GLY A 63 -2.38 2.72 -8.54
N ASN A 64 -3.02 3.14 -9.62
CA ASN A 64 -4.47 3.20 -9.73
C ASN A 64 -4.97 1.88 -10.31
N VAL A 65 -5.68 1.10 -9.49
CA VAL A 65 -6.26 -0.18 -9.87
C VAL A 65 -7.50 0.07 -10.72
N SER A 66 -7.65 -0.67 -11.82
CA SER A 66 -8.85 -0.59 -12.66
C SER A 66 -10.09 -1.06 -11.92
N LYS A 67 -11.26 -0.53 -12.31
CA LYS A 67 -12.55 -0.83 -11.66
C LYS A 67 -12.82 -2.33 -11.47
N THR A 68 -12.50 -3.14 -12.48
CA THR A 68 -12.70 -4.60 -12.46
C THR A 68 -11.88 -5.34 -11.39
N PHE A 69 -10.86 -4.69 -10.83
CA PHE A 69 -9.95 -5.27 -9.82
C PHE A 69 -9.98 -4.55 -8.47
N GLN A 70 -10.76 -3.47 -8.31
CA GLN A 70 -10.81 -2.69 -7.06
C GLN A 70 -11.40 -3.46 -5.87
N ASN A 71 -12.16 -4.52 -6.13
CA ASN A 71 -12.64 -5.43 -5.08
C ASN A 71 -11.56 -6.43 -4.62
N LYS A 72 -10.50 -6.62 -5.41
CA LYS A 72 -9.35 -7.47 -5.05
C LYS A 72 -8.15 -6.68 -4.57
N TYR A 73 -7.90 -5.49 -5.10
CA TYR A 73 -6.71 -4.67 -4.78
C TYR A 73 -7.14 -3.37 -4.11
N GLY A 74 -6.55 -3.11 -2.95
CA GLY A 74 -6.73 -1.87 -2.20
C GLY A 74 -5.66 -0.84 -2.55
N PRO A 75 -5.19 -0.05 -1.57
CA PRO A 75 -4.08 0.88 -1.77
C PRO A 75 -2.85 0.18 -2.36
N GLN A 76 -2.33 0.73 -3.46
CA GLN A 76 -1.18 0.21 -4.20
C GLN A 76 -0.07 1.25 -4.24
N PHE A 77 0.99 0.98 -3.50
CA PHE A 77 2.28 1.63 -3.61
C PHE A 77 3.19 0.70 -4.43
N GLY A 78 4.15 1.25 -5.17
CA GLY A 78 5.06 0.46 -6.04
C GLY A 78 5.58 -0.83 -5.40
N ASP A 79 6.00 -0.75 -4.13
CA ASP A 79 6.60 -1.85 -3.37
C ASP A 79 5.65 -2.51 -2.35
N PHE A 80 4.41 -2.07 -2.25
CA PHE A 80 3.51 -2.50 -1.17
C PHE A 80 2.05 -2.34 -1.57
N TYR A 81 1.25 -3.40 -1.44
CA TYR A 81 -0.19 -3.30 -1.72
C TYR A 81 -1.05 -4.22 -0.87
N LEU A 82 -2.31 -3.81 -0.71
CA LEU A 82 -3.36 -4.58 -0.08
C LEU A 82 -4.10 -5.45 -1.11
N TYR A 83 -4.38 -6.70 -0.76
CA TYR A 83 -5.10 -7.65 -1.61
C TYR A 83 -6.13 -8.49 -0.82
N SER A 84 -7.24 -8.82 -1.46
CA SER A 84 -8.29 -9.72 -0.97
C SER A 84 -8.51 -10.87 -1.96
N GLU A 85 -8.42 -12.11 -1.50
CA GLU A 85 -8.77 -13.30 -2.29
C GLU A 85 -10.28 -13.49 -2.44
N LYS A 86 -11.06 -12.94 -1.51
CA LYS A 86 -12.52 -13.03 -1.49
C LYS A 86 -13.20 -11.95 -2.31
N PHE A 87 -12.42 -11.07 -2.95
CA PHE A 87 -12.95 -9.93 -3.69
C PHE A 87 -13.82 -9.02 -2.80
N ASP A 88 -13.52 -9.03 -1.50
CA ASP A 88 -14.23 -8.28 -0.49
C ASP A 88 -13.28 -8.07 0.69
N PHE A 89 -12.97 -6.81 0.97
CA PHE A 89 -12.09 -6.44 2.06
C PHE A 89 -12.73 -6.59 3.45
N THR A 90 -14.03 -6.89 3.53
CA THR A 90 -14.75 -7.08 4.80
C THR A 90 -14.74 -8.53 5.29
N LEU A 91 -14.41 -9.50 4.43
CA LEU A 91 -14.51 -10.94 4.73
C LEU A 91 -13.24 -11.57 5.37
N GLY A 92 -12.27 -10.76 5.78
CA GLY A 92 -11.16 -11.17 6.68
C GLY A 92 -9.99 -11.94 6.07
N GLU A 93 -10.06 -12.34 4.80
CA GLU A 93 -8.94 -12.98 4.07
C GLU A 93 -8.14 -11.98 3.24
N ASN A 94 -7.71 -10.91 3.91
CA ASN A 94 -6.90 -9.86 3.31
C ASN A 94 -5.44 -10.03 3.69
N TYR A 95 -4.55 -9.78 2.74
CA TYR A 95 -3.12 -9.76 2.98
C TYR A 95 -2.47 -8.56 2.32
N CYS A 96 -1.31 -8.20 2.84
CA CYS A 96 -0.41 -7.30 2.17
C CYS A 96 0.66 -8.10 1.43
N SER A 97 1.07 -7.57 0.29
CA SER A 97 2.21 -8.09 -0.46
C SER A 97 3.27 -7.01 -0.59
N ILE A 98 4.51 -7.37 -0.31
CA ILE A 98 5.67 -6.50 -0.49
C ILE A 98 6.47 -6.95 -1.70
N LYS A 99 6.81 -5.98 -2.55
CA LYS A 99 7.71 -6.08 -3.68
C LYS A 99 8.89 -5.14 -3.42
N GLY A 100 10.01 -5.38 -4.10
CA GLY A 100 11.15 -4.47 -4.03
C GLY A 100 11.31 -3.66 -5.32
N ASN A 101 12.00 -2.52 -5.19
CA ASN A 101 12.72 -1.74 -6.20
C ASN A 101 12.16 -0.36 -6.52
N ASN A 102 10.95 0.00 -6.07
CA ASN A 102 10.36 1.31 -6.35
C ASN A 102 10.55 2.31 -5.20
N TYR A 103 10.85 1.84 -3.99
CA TYR A 103 11.16 2.66 -2.82
C TYR A 103 12.59 2.37 -2.32
N GLU A 104 13.19 3.33 -1.61
CA GLU A 104 14.61 3.30 -1.23
C GLU A 104 14.98 2.14 -0.30
N LYS A 105 14.09 1.80 0.62
CA LYS A 105 14.27 0.80 1.67
C LYS A 105 13.08 -0.17 1.73
N PRO A 106 13.29 -1.47 1.95
CA PRO A 106 12.21 -2.38 2.28
C PRO A 106 11.61 -2.00 3.63
N ILE A 107 10.28 -1.99 3.74
CA ILE A 107 9.58 -1.71 5.01
C ILE A 107 9.40 -2.97 5.88
N ARG A 108 9.65 -4.15 5.32
CA ARG A 108 9.63 -5.42 6.03
C ARG A 108 10.65 -6.37 5.40
N THR A 109 11.38 -7.09 6.24
CA THR A 109 12.22 -8.22 5.82
C THR A 109 11.49 -9.49 6.22
N SER A 110 11.04 -10.29 5.25
CA SER A 110 10.26 -11.51 5.46
C SER A 110 10.64 -12.53 4.40
N SER A 111 10.63 -13.82 4.75
CA SER A 111 10.83 -14.92 3.82
C SER A 111 9.67 -15.07 2.83
N SER A 112 8.45 -14.70 3.26
CA SER A 112 7.27 -14.62 2.40
C SER A 112 6.97 -13.17 2.02
N PRO A 113 6.70 -12.85 0.74
CA PRO A 113 6.28 -11.52 0.31
C PRO A 113 4.85 -11.19 0.77
N ASN A 114 4.02 -12.21 1.01
CA ASN A 114 2.62 -12.06 1.41
C ASN A 114 2.45 -12.32 2.90
N PHE A 115 1.68 -11.48 3.57
CA PHE A 115 1.38 -11.65 4.99
C PHE A 115 -0.02 -11.16 5.35
N PRO A 116 -0.75 -11.89 6.21
CA PRO A 116 -2.12 -11.56 6.58
C PRO A 116 -2.19 -10.27 7.40
N ILE A 117 -3.29 -9.55 7.24
CA ILE A 117 -3.60 -8.36 8.05
C ILE A 117 -4.83 -8.57 8.92
N VAL A 118 -4.92 -7.80 10.00
CA VAL A 118 -6.12 -7.73 10.86
C VAL A 118 -7.07 -6.66 10.34
N ASN A 119 -6.53 -5.49 10.01
CA ASN A 119 -7.31 -4.33 9.58
C ASN A 119 -6.46 -3.37 8.73
N TYR A 120 -7.13 -2.52 7.96
CA TYR A 120 -6.54 -1.37 7.29
C TYR A 120 -7.44 -0.14 7.48
N GLU A 121 -6.82 1.03 7.46
CA GLU A 121 -7.50 2.32 7.58
C GLU A 121 -6.96 3.25 6.49
N VAL A 122 -7.81 4.14 6.00
CA VAL A 122 -7.45 5.16 5.00
C VAL A 122 -7.91 6.51 5.53
N PHE A 123 -6.98 7.45 5.58
CA PHE A 123 -7.22 8.81 6.05
C PHE A 123 -7.03 9.79 4.89
N LYS A 124 -7.94 10.78 4.79
CA LYS A 124 -7.80 11.89 3.85
C LYS A 124 -7.33 13.13 4.61
N ILE A 125 -6.24 13.73 4.17
CA ILE A 125 -5.76 15.01 4.71
C ILE A 125 -6.56 16.13 4.05
N VAL A 126 -7.19 16.97 4.87
CA VAL A 126 -7.90 18.19 4.43
C VAL A 126 -7.11 19.38 4.96
N ARG A 127 -6.68 20.28 4.07
CA ARG A 127 -6.00 21.52 4.47
C ARG A 127 -6.98 22.41 5.23
N LYS A 128 -6.51 23.03 6.31
CA LYS A 128 -7.29 24.10 6.95
C LYS A 128 -7.30 25.32 6.03
N SER A 129 -8.50 25.86 5.80
CA SER A 129 -8.76 27.12 5.10
C SER A 129 -8.30 28.31 5.92
#